data_AF-A0A2X1KTS5-F1
#
_entry.id   AF-A0A2X1KTS5-F1
#
_cell.length_a   1.000
_cell.length_b   1.000
_cell.length_c   1.000
_cell.angle_alpha   90.00
_cell.angle_beta   90.00
_cell.angle_gamma   90.00
#
_symmetry.space_group_name_H-M   'P 1'
#
loop_
_entity.id
_entity.type
_entity.pdbx_description
1 polymer ?
#
loop_
_entity_poly.entity_id
_entity_poly.type
_entity_poly.pdbx_seq_one_letter_code
_entity_poly.pdbx_strand_id
1 'polypeptide(L)'
;MMLSKKNSETLENFSEKLEVEGRSLWQDARRRFMHNRAAVASLIVLVLIALFVILAPMLSQFAYDDTDWAMMSSAPDMESGHYFGTDSSGRDLLVRVAIGGRISLMVGVAAALVAVVVGTLYGSLSGYLGGKVDSVMMRLLEILNSFPFMFFVILLVTFSVKTSC
;
A
#
# COMPACT_ATOMS: atom_id res chain seq x y z
N MET A 1 -29.47 50.96 25.62
CA MET A 1 -29.98 50.54 24.30
C MET A 1 -28.89 50.08 23.33
N MET A 2 -27.70 50.69 23.29
CA MET A 2 -26.60 50.30 22.37
C MET A 2 -25.92 48.95 22.65
N LEU A 3 -25.94 48.46 23.90
CA LEU A 3 -25.32 47.18 24.27
C LEU A 3 -26.03 45.96 23.66
N SER A 4 -27.34 46.04 23.42
CA SER A 4 -28.11 44.95 22.83
C SER A 4 -27.79 44.74 21.34
N LYS A 5 -27.47 45.84 20.62
CA LYS A 5 -27.19 45.82 19.18
C LYS A 5 -25.82 45.21 18.87
N LYS A 6 -24.83 45.51 19.70
CA LYS A 6 -23.48 44.93 19.55
C LYS A 6 -23.48 43.43 19.82
N ASN A 7 -24.27 42.99 20.81
CA ASN A 7 -24.42 41.57 21.09
C ASN A 7 -25.19 40.83 19.98
N SER A 8 -26.22 41.45 19.37
CA SER A 8 -26.91 40.84 18.23
C SER A 8 -26.02 40.72 17.00
N GLU A 9 -25.25 41.76 16.67
CA GLU A 9 -24.28 41.72 15.56
C GLU A 9 -23.19 40.67 15.80
N THR A 10 -22.72 40.50 17.04
CA THR A 10 -21.79 39.40 17.35
C THR A 10 -22.45 38.03 17.21
N LEU A 11 -23.71 37.87 17.63
CA LEU A 11 -24.42 36.60 17.53
C LEU A 11 -24.73 36.23 16.07
N GLU A 12 -25.02 37.21 15.21
CA GLU A 12 -25.17 37.00 13.77
C GLU A 12 -23.83 36.58 13.13
N ASN A 13 -22.72 37.27 13.46
CA ASN A 13 -21.38 36.88 13.01
C ASN A 13 -20.92 35.51 13.55
N PHE A 14 -21.33 35.13 14.76
CA PHE A 14 -21.08 33.80 15.32
C PHE A 14 -21.96 32.74 14.64
N SER A 15 -23.22 33.05 14.32
CA SER A 15 -24.15 32.16 13.61
C SER A 15 -23.71 31.93 12.16
N GLU A 16 -23.24 32.97 11.46
CA GLU A 16 -22.69 32.89 10.10
C GLU A 16 -21.36 32.09 10.06
N LYS A 17 -20.55 32.17 11.12
CA LYS A 17 -19.37 31.28 11.30
C LYS A 17 -19.72 29.85 11.71
N LEU A 18 -20.92 29.63 12.25
CA LEU A 18 -21.46 28.31 12.63
C LEU A 18 -22.27 27.66 11.50
N GLU A 19 -22.58 28.39 10.42
CA GLU A 19 -22.85 27.79 9.12
C GLU A 19 -21.55 27.17 8.61
N VAL A 20 -21.23 26.00 9.19
CA VAL A 20 -20.13 25.14 8.79
C VAL A 20 -20.38 24.78 7.33
N GLU A 21 -19.68 25.46 6.40
CA GLU A 21 -19.58 25.02 5.01
C GLU A 21 -19.34 23.51 5.03
N GLY A 22 -20.24 22.76 4.39
CA GLY A 22 -20.15 21.29 4.33
C GLY A 22 -18.84 20.89 3.67
N ARG A 23 -17.82 20.59 4.47
CA ARG A 23 -16.51 20.20 3.95
C ARG A 23 -16.63 18.82 3.33
N SER A 24 -16.04 18.65 2.15
CA SER A 24 -15.99 17.36 1.50
C SER A 24 -15.11 16.41 2.34
N LEU A 25 -15.60 15.20 2.60
CA LEU A 25 -14.84 14.14 3.29
C LEU A 25 -13.48 13.88 2.61
N TRP A 26 -13.41 14.06 1.29
CA TRP A 26 -12.18 13.94 0.51
C TRP A 26 -11.18 15.08 0.77
N GLN A 27 -11.67 16.30 0.97
CA GLN A 27 -10.81 17.44 1.31
C GLN A 27 -10.20 17.27 2.70
N ASP A 28 -11.00 16.81 3.66
CA ASP A 28 -10.51 16.53 5.01
C ASP A 28 -9.53 15.36 5.05
N ALA A 29 -9.82 14.28 4.32
CA ALA A 29 -8.90 13.13 4.19
C ALA A 29 -7.56 13.55 3.56
N ARG A 30 -7.59 14.30 2.45
CA ARG A 30 -6.38 14.79 1.79
C ARG A 30 -5.57 15.70 2.71
N ARG A 31 -6.22 16.60 3.43
CA ARG A 31 -5.54 17.51 4.38
C ARG A 31 -4.86 16.73 5.50
N ARG A 32 -5.55 15.75 6.08
CA ARG A 32 -4.99 14.88 7.15
C ARG A 32 -3.81 14.06 6.64
N PHE A 33 -3.92 13.49 5.44
CA PHE A 33 -2.84 12.72 4.82
C PHE A 33 -1.60 13.58 4.59
N MET A 34 -1.75 14.78 4.00
CA MET A 34 -0.63 15.68 3.72
C MET A 34 0.01 16.26 4.99
N HIS A 35 -0.74 16.34 6.10
CA HIS A 35 -0.18 16.76 7.37
C HIS A 35 0.70 15.68 8.03
N ASN A 36 0.43 14.40 7.73
CA ASN A 36 1.21 13.29 8.23
C ASN A 36 2.48 13.09 7.38
N ARG A 37 3.60 13.63 7.85
CA ARG A 37 4.90 13.54 7.18
C ARG A 37 5.33 12.10 6.91
N ALA A 38 5.02 11.15 7.80
CA ALA A 38 5.35 9.74 7.59
C ALA A 38 4.55 9.15 6.42
N ALA A 39 3.25 9.46 6.33
CA ALA A 39 2.39 9.01 5.24
C ALA A 39 2.85 9.57 3.88
N VAL A 40 3.22 10.86 3.85
CA VAL A 40 3.74 11.50 2.64
C VAL A 40 5.09 10.92 2.23
N ALA A 41 6.00 10.69 3.18
CA ALA A 41 7.29 10.06 2.90
C ALA A 41 7.14 8.66 2.30
N SER A 42 6.27 7.83 2.89
CA SER A 42 5.96 6.50 2.36
C SER A 42 5.38 6.56 0.94
N LEU A 43 4.51 7.54 0.66
CA LEU A 43 3.96 7.73 -0.69
C LEU A 43 5.05 8.10 -1.70
N ILE A 44 5.97 9.00 -1.33
CA ILE A 44 7.10 9.38 -2.20
C ILE A 44 7.96 8.15 -2.51
N VAL A 45 8.32 7.36 -1.50
CA VAL A 45 9.12 6.13 -1.69
C VAL A 45 8.38 5.14 -2.59
N LEU A 46 7.08 4.92 -2.36
CA LEU A 46 6.27 4.03 -3.19
C LEU A 46 6.22 4.48 -4.65
N VAL A 47 6.06 5.79 -4.89
CA VAL A 47 6.05 6.37 -6.23
C VAL A 47 7.42 6.20 -6.91
N LEU A 48 8.52 6.40 -6.19
CA LEU A 48 9.87 6.18 -6.72
C LEU A 48 10.09 4.70 -7.10
N ILE A 49 9.66 3.77 -6.25
CA ILE A 49 9.73 2.33 -6.54
C ILE A 49 8.87 1.99 -7.75
N ALA A 50 7.64 2.50 -7.83
CA ALA A 50 6.75 2.26 -8.97
C ALA A 50 7.35 2.82 -10.27
N LEU A 51 7.94 4.02 -10.21
CA LEU A 51 8.61 4.62 -11.36
C LEU A 51 9.82 3.80 -11.79
N PHE A 52 10.66 3.36 -10.85
CA PHE A 52 11.80 2.47 -11.13
C PHE A 52 11.34 1.18 -11.82
N VAL A 53 10.33 0.50 -11.25
CA VAL A 53 9.80 -0.77 -11.76
C VAL A 53 9.17 -0.63 -13.16
N ILE A 54 8.60 0.54 -13.49
CA ILE A 54 8.03 0.82 -14.81
C ILE A 54 9.14 1.19 -15.80
N LEU A 55 10.05 2.09 -15.43
CA LEU A 55 11.07 2.64 -16.34
C LEU A 55 12.28 1.73 -16.54
N ALA A 56 12.71 0.96 -15.53
CA ALA A 56 13.91 0.13 -15.60
C ALA A 56 13.93 -0.85 -16.80
N PRO A 57 12.87 -1.63 -17.09
CA PRO A 57 12.87 -2.51 -18.26
C PRO A 57 12.63 -1.76 -19.58
N MET A 58 12.23 -0.48 -19.56
CA MET A 58 12.15 0.34 -20.77
C MET A 58 13.48 1.03 -21.11
N LEU A 59 14.31 1.30 -20.11
CA LEU A 59 15.63 1.90 -20.25
C LEU A 59 16.74 0.86 -20.41
N SER A 60 16.50 -0.38 -19.98
CA SER A 60 17.45 -1.47 -20.15
C SER A 60 17.61 -1.84 -21.63
N GLN A 61 18.85 -2.13 -22.02
CA GLN A 61 19.21 -2.62 -23.34
C GLN A 61 18.92 -4.12 -23.52
N PHE A 62 18.69 -4.85 -22.44
CA PHE A 62 18.46 -6.31 -22.43
C PHE A 62 16.96 -6.62 -22.27
N ALA A 63 16.46 -7.59 -23.04
CA ALA A 63 15.14 -8.15 -22.83
C ALA A 63 15.10 -9.08 -21.60
N TYR A 64 13.90 -9.42 -21.13
CA TYR A 64 13.72 -10.28 -19.95
C TYR A 64 14.19 -11.73 -20.18
N ASP A 65 14.04 -12.20 -21.41
CA ASP A 65 14.38 -13.52 -21.92
C ASP A 65 15.78 -13.58 -22.55
N ASP A 66 16.46 -12.45 -22.71
CA ASP A 66 17.83 -12.42 -23.19
C ASP A 66 18.79 -13.10 -22.22
N THR A 67 19.69 -13.89 -22.81
CA THR A 67 20.65 -14.71 -22.08
C THR A 67 22.03 -14.49 -22.67
N ASP A 68 22.92 -13.86 -21.90
CA ASP A 68 24.31 -13.63 -22.29
C ASP A 68 25.21 -14.74 -21.68
N TRP A 69 25.54 -15.72 -22.50
CA TRP A 69 26.39 -16.84 -22.12
C TRP A 69 27.84 -16.44 -21.81
N ALA A 70 28.32 -15.30 -22.32
CA ALA A 70 29.67 -14.82 -22.04
C ALA A 70 29.77 -14.23 -20.62
N MET A 71 28.63 -13.83 -20.06
CA MET A 71 28.53 -13.09 -18.83
C MET A 71 27.71 -13.85 -17.78
N MET A 72 28.04 -15.13 -17.52
CA MET A 72 27.36 -15.95 -16.51
C MET A 72 27.88 -15.68 -15.10
N SER A 73 26.97 -15.47 -14.14
CA SER A 73 27.31 -15.15 -12.74
C SER A 73 28.32 -14.00 -12.60
N SER A 74 28.18 -12.95 -13.42
CA SER A 74 29.05 -11.79 -13.34
C SER A 74 28.61 -10.83 -12.24
N ALA A 75 29.57 -10.11 -11.67
CA ALA A 75 29.30 -9.01 -10.76
C ALA A 75 28.64 -7.83 -11.51
N PRO A 76 27.99 -6.89 -10.78
CA PRO A 76 27.51 -5.63 -11.34
C PRO A 76 28.61 -4.90 -12.11
N ASP A 77 28.34 -4.58 -13.37
CA ASP A 77 29.30 -3.92 -14.25
C ASP A 77 28.63 -2.85 -15.12
N MET A 78 29.33 -1.74 -15.30
CA MET A 78 28.86 -0.57 -16.05
C MET A 78 29.28 -0.65 -17.52
N GLU A 79 30.36 -1.38 -17.85
CA GLU A 79 30.87 -1.50 -19.23
C GLU A 79 30.03 -2.45 -20.07
N SER A 80 29.70 -3.63 -19.52
CA SER A 80 28.73 -4.56 -20.11
C SER A 80 27.28 -4.09 -20.02
N GLY A 81 27.02 -3.10 -19.16
CA GLY A 81 25.71 -2.54 -18.87
C GLY A 81 24.76 -3.49 -18.12
N HIS A 82 25.31 -4.55 -17.50
CA HIS A 82 24.63 -5.34 -16.48
C HIS A 82 24.72 -4.66 -15.11
N TYR A 83 23.92 -3.62 -14.91
CA TYR A 83 24.01 -2.76 -13.72
C TYR A 83 23.83 -3.49 -12.38
N PHE A 84 23.07 -4.58 -12.35
CA PHE A 84 22.86 -5.42 -11.15
C PHE A 84 23.58 -6.77 -11.24
N GLY A 85 24.35 -7.01 -12.29
CA GLY A 85 24.97 -8.30 -12.60
C GLY A 85 24.01 -9.29 -13.25
N THR A 86 24.47 -10.52 -13.42
CA THR A 86 23.73 -11.59 -14.09
C THR A 86 23.51 -12.80 -13.18
N ASP A 87 22.48 -13.58 -13.50
CA ASP A 87 22.23 -14.86 -12.82
C ASP A 87 23.15 -15.99 -13.32
N SER A 88 22.96 -17.19 -12.76
CA SER A 88 23.71 -18.40 -13.15
C SER A 88 23.47 -18.84 -14.59
N SER A 89 22.48 -18.27 -15.27
CA SER A 89 22.20 -18.51 -16.68
C SER A 89 22.70 -17.36 -17.57
N GLY A 90 23.25 -16.27 -17.02
CA GLY A 90 23.69 -15.10 -17.80
C GLY A 90 22.57 -14.10 -18.11
N ARG A 91 21.49 -14.10 -17.32
CA ARG A 91 20.33 -13.23 -17.55
C ARG A 91 20.40 -12.00 -16.66
N ASP A 92 20.03 -10.85 -17.20
CA ASP A 92 20.16 -9.56 -16.51
C ASP A 92 19.27 -9.47 -15.25
N LEU A 93 19.90 -9.18 -14.10
CA LEU A 93 19.20 -9.09 -12.82
C LEU A 93 18.38 -7.81 -12.67
N LEU A 94 18.78 -6.70 -13.30
CA LEU A 94 18.04 -5.43 -13.17
C LEU A 94 16.65 -5.55 -13.79
N VAL A 95 16.57 -6.09 -15.01
CA VAL A 95 15.30 -6.31 -15.71
C VAL A 95 14.43 -7.33 -14.95
N ARG A 96 15.02 -8.40 -14.42
CA ARG A 96 14.30 -9.41 -13.63
C ARG A 96 13.74 -8.86 -12.34
N VAL A 97 14.53 -8.09 -11.60
CA VAL A 97 14.08 -7.43 -10.36
C VAL A 97 12.98 -6.43 -10.67
N ALA A 98 13.10 -5.66 -11.75
CA ALA A 98 12.06 -4.70 -12.13
C ALA A 98 10.75 -5.41 -12.53
N ILE A 99 10.79 -6.45 -13.37
CA ILE A 99 9.58 -7.19 -13.74
C ILE A 99 8.96 -7.92 -12.54
N GLY A 100 9.79 -8.54 -11.68
CA GLY A 100 9.32 -9.12 -10.42
C GLY A 100 8.68 -8.05 -9.50
N GLY A 101 9.26 -6.85 -9.48
CA GLY A 101 8.72 -5.69 -8.78
C GLY A 101 7.32 -5.28 -9.27
N ARG A 102 7.03 -5.37 -10.58
CA ARG A 102 5.69 -5.10 -11.14
C ARG A 102 4.66 -6.05 -10.52
N ILE A 103 4.99 -7.33 -10.50
CA ILE A 103 4.12 -8.37 -9.95
C ILE A 103 3.89 -8.14 -8.45
N SER A 104 4.95 -7.89 -7.68
CA SER A 104 4.86 -7.59 -6.25
C SER A 104 4.02 -6.35 -5.95
N LEU A 105 4.17 -5.28 -6.72
CA LEU A 105 3.34 -4.07 -6.58
C LEU A 105 1.87 -4.35 -6.88
N MET A 106 1.58 -5.09 -7.97
CA MET A 106 0.19 -5.45 -8.32
C MET A 106 -0.47 -6.27 -7.22
N VAL A 107 0.21 -7.30 -6.70
CA VAL A 107 -0.30 -8.14 -5.61
C VAL A 107 -0.46 -7.33 -4.32
N GLY A 108 0.52 -6.48 -3.98
CA GLY A 108 0.46 -5.62 -2.80
C GLY A 108 -0.72 -4.65 -2.82
N VAL A 109 -0.95 -3.97 -3.95
CA VAL A 109 -2.07 -3.03 -4.11
C VAL A 109 -3.40 -3.79 -4.08
N ALA A 110 -3.52 -4.92 -4.79
CA ALA A 110 -4.73 -5.73 -4.77
C ALA A 110 -5.06 -6.22 -3.35
N ALA A 111 -4.08 -6.74 -2.63
CA ALA A 111 -4.24 -7.19 -1.25
C ALA A 111 -4.66 -6.04 -0.32
N ALA A 112 -4.04 -4.86 -0.46
CA ALA A 112 -4.40 -3.68 0.33
C ALA A 112 -5.84 -3.22 0.07
N LEU A 113 -6.30 -3.24 -1.19
CA LEU A 113 -7.68 -2.91 -1.53
C LEU A 113 -8.68 -3.88 -0.89
N VAL A 114 -8.42 -5.18 -0.99
CA VAL A 114 -9.26 -6.21 -0.36
C VAL A 114 -9.27 -6.02 1.16
N ALA A 115 -8.12 -5.78 1.77
CA ALA A 115 -8.00 -5.55 3.21
C ALA A 115 -8.78 -4.30 3.66
N VAL A 116 -8.72 -3.20 2.90
CA VAL A 116 -9.48 -1.99 3.20
C VAL A 116 -10.98 -2.23 3.05
N VAL A 117 -11.43 -2.90 1.99
CA VAL A 117 -12.86 -3.18 1.78
C VAL A 117 -13.40 -4.09 2.88
N VAL A 118 -12.79 -5.26 3.08
CA VAL A 118 -13.25 -6.23 4.07
C VAL A 118 -13.08 -5.70 5.49
N GLY A 119 -11.93 -5.09 5.79
CA GLY A 119 -11.63 -4.52 7.11
C GLY A 119 -12.55 -3.35 7.47
N THR A 120 -12.86 -2.46 6.52
CA THR A 120 -13.78 -1.34 6.77
C THR A 120 -15.20 -1.83 6.96
N LEU A 121 -15.67 -2.80 6.15
CA LEU A 121 -16.99 -3.41 6.33
C LEU A 121 -17.10 -4.11 7.69
N TYR A 122 -16.10 -4.92 8.05
CA TYR A 122 -16.08 -5.64 9.32
C TYR A 122 -16.02 -4.69 10.52
N GLY A 123 -15.11 -3.72 10.50
CA GLY A 123 -14.90 -2.77 11.60
C GLY A 123 -16.04 -1.75 11.73
N SER A 124 -16.63 -1.31 10.63
CA SER A 124 -17.81 -0.43 10.69
C SER A 124 -19.03 -1.17 11.23
N LEU A 125 -19.22 -2.45 10.89
CA LEU A 125 -20.31 -3.26 11.42
C LEU A 125 -20.14 -3.51 12.93
N SER A 126 -18.94 -3.84 13.39
CA SER A 126 -18.68 -4.06 14.82
C SER A 126 -18.87 -2.77 15.63
N GLY A 127 -18.37 -1.64 15.11
CA GLY A 127 -18.53 -0.32 15.72
C GLY A 127 -19.97 0.21 15.71
N TYR A 128 -20.77 -0.13 14.69
CA TYR A 128 -22.17 0.30 14.61
C TYR A 128 -23.08 -0.48 15.57
N LEU A 129 -22.95 -1.81 15.63
CA LEU A 129 -23.80 -2.64 16.49
C LEU A 129 -23.41 -2.54 17.97
N GLY A 130 -22.11 -2.42 18.26
CA GLY A 130 -21.58 -2.23 19.61
C GLY A 130 -21.91 -3.36 20.60
N GLY A 131 -21.45 -3.19 21.84
CA GLY A 131 -21.79 -4.07 22.96
C GLY A 131 -21.23 -5.49 22.83
N LYS A 132 -22.10 -6.51 23.01
CA LYS A 132 -21.67 -7.92 23.02
C LYS A 132 -21.20 -8.42 21.66
N VAL A 133 -21.76 -7.89 20.57
CA VAL A 133 -21.39 -8.30 19.21
C VAL A 133 -19.96 -7.86 18.88
N ASP A 134 -19.61 -6.62 19.21
CA ASP A 134 -18.24 -6.11 19.06
C ASP A 134 -17.23 -6.95 19.87
N SER A 135 -17.56 -7.29 21.13
CA SER A 135 -16.70 -8.14 21.96
C SER A 135 -16.47 -9.53 21.35
N VAL A 136 -17.49 -10.15 20.74
CA VAL A 136 -17.32 -11.45 20.06
C VAL A 136 -16.51 -11.32 18.77
N MET A 137 -16.78 -10.28 17.97
CA MET A 137 -16.07 -10.03 16.71
C MET A 137 -14.58 -9.77 16.94
N MET A 138 -14.24 -8.91 17.89
CA MET A 138 -12.84 -8.65 18.25
C MET A 138 -12.13 -9.90 18.77
N ARG A 139 -12.83 -10.74 19.55
CA ARG A 139 -12.25 -11.99 20.07
C ARG A 139 -11.98 -13.02 18.98
N LEU A 140 -12.78 -13.04 17.93
CA LEU A 140 -12.51 -13.87 16.76
C LEU A 140 -11.22 -13.43 16.06
N LEU A 141 -10.99 -12.12 15.90
CA LEU A 141 -9.75 -11.59 15.33
C LEU A 141 -8.52 -11.91 16.20
N GLU A 142 -8.64 -11.82 17.52
CA GLU A 142 -7.58 -12.19 18.46
C GLU A 142 -7.20 -13.67 18.33
N ILE A 143 -8.20 -14.56 18.25
CA ILE A 143 -7.98 -16.00 18.04
C ILE A 143 -7.29 -16.24 16.70
N LEU A 144 -7.75 -15.60 15.61
CA LEU A 144 -7.12 -15.72 14.30
C LEU A 144 -5.66 -15.25 14.31
N ASN A 145 -5.38 -14.11 14.95
CA ASN A 145 -4.02 -13.58 15.07
C ASN A 145 -3.12 -14.36 16.05
N SER A 146 -3.70 -15.19 16.92
CA SER A 146 -2.93 -16.07 17.80
C SER A 146 -2.25 -17.22 17.05
N PHE A 147 -2.72 -17.55 15.84
CA PHE A 147 -2.07 -18.54 14.99
C PHE A 147 -0.79 -17.96 14.38
N PRO A 148 0.38 -18.60 14.57
CA PRO A 148 1.62 -18.12 13.99
C PRO A 148 1.56 -18.17 12.46
N PHE A 149 1.78 -17.02 11.83
CA PHE A 149 1.71 -16.84 10.37
C PHE A 149 2.50 -17.90 9.59
N MET A 150 3.66 -18.31 10.12
CA MET A 150 4.53 -19.32 9.51
C MET A 150 3.83 -20.67 9.31
N PHE A 151 2.99 -21.10 10.26
CA PHE A 151 2.25 -22.38 10.12
C PHE A 151 1.25 -22.31 8.97
N PHE A 152 0.54 -21.19 8.83
CA PHE A 152 -0.41 -21.00 7.74
C PHE A 152 0.29 -21.03 6.36
N VAL A 153 1.44 -20.36 6.24
CA VAL A 153 2.24 -20.35 5.00
C VAL A 153 2.71 -21.76 4.65
N ILE A 154 3.25 -22.53 5.59
CA ILE A 154 3.73 -23.90 5.33
C ILE A 154 2.59 -24.82 4.87
N LEU A 155 1.42 -24.73 5.49
CA LEU A 155 0.24 -25.50 5.09
C LEU A 155 -0.21 -25.16 3.66
N LEU A 156 -0.26 -23.87 3.32
CA LEU A 156 -0.63 -23.42 1.97
C LEU A 156 0.36 -23.90 0.92
N VAL A 157 1.67 -23.79 1.18
CA VAL A 157 2.72 -24.26 0.26
C VAL A 157 2.57 -25.76 0.03
N THR A 158 2.43 -26.54 1.11
CA THR A 158 2.30 -28.00 1.01
C THR A 158 1.06 -28.41 0.21
N PHE A 159 -0.08 -27.76 0.44
CA PHE A 159 -1.33 -28.04 -0.28
C PHE A 159 -1.26 -27.63 -1.75
N SER A 160 -0.67 -26.46 -2.04
CA SER A 160 -0.54 -25.93 -3.41
C SER A 160 0.44 -26.74 -4.25
N VAL A 161 1.52 -27.24 -3.64
CA VAL A 161 2.48 -28.13 -4.29
C VAL A 161 1.84 -29.49 -4.60
N LYS A 162 1.01 -30.02 -3.69
CA LYS A 162 0.32 -31.30 -3.91
C LYS A 162 -0.71 -31.25 -5.04
N THR A 163 -1.30 -30.08 -5.31
CA THR A 163 -2.32 -29.86 -6.35
C THR A 163 -1.73 -29.47 -7.71
N SER A 164 -0.42 -29.19 -7.79
CA SER A 164 0.28 -28.83 -9.03
C SER A 164 1.02 -30.01 -9.69
N CYS A 165 0.81 -31.23 -9.21
CA CYS A 165 1.32 -32.49 -9.80
C CYS A 165 0.16 -33.36 -10.31
#